data_AF-A0A1K1LEF9-F1
#
_entry.id   AF-A0A1K1LEF9-F1
#
_cell.length_a   1.000
_cell.length_b   1.000
_cell.length_c   1.000
_cell.angle_alpha   90.00
_cell.angle_beta   90.00
_cell.angle_gamma   90.00
#
_symmetry.space_group_name_H-M   'P 1'
#
loop_
_entity.id
_entity.type
_entity.pdbx_description
1 polymer ?
#
loop_
_entity_poly.entity_id
_entity_poly.type
_entity_poly.pdbx_seq_one_letter_code
_entity_poly.pdbx_strand_id
1 'polypeptide(L)'
;MDNHHSRTAMKLFPLPCDHKADLAFAGHIGVGHVNSHQGFVQDDAAGFAALLALLLRICPLDMTVTAICTDGDRLTVSLACGGQGQASLPGGFSPFEADLLQRGTGLCELSSQTLATRVLGRIRGQGMDKRGAVLILAHARALLDAIRRHWPAGVRHITDDIPGSCGEFLGGMLSLEGTACAWMLTINASPDGSGPVEDSEGILPVGSKGRLMQELGMCRIPCIVLESKAYSPGDSDGLAASRPWIRWNQDSDNPTVGWCLVQAARQCHARAVVNDRAYPRRPGELDRASQALGGKISKLGQDYARARTSAQKVALAAALADILEQEIGGTSFMSQAVHATAAGGGLWPGQAAMLSLLASREEYRSLKMLITTRQELELLADIALTAAVLLRERLSEAAAFIRARTPQPEPERLLSELCLPA
;
A
#
# COMPACT_ATOMS: atom_id res chain seq x y z
N MET A 1 -32.53 -13.95 -13.17
CA MET A 1 -32.73 -12.93 -14.21
C MET A 1 -31.47 -12.09 -14.22
N ASP A 2 -30.50 -12.52 -15.03
CA ASP A 2 -29.16 -11.94 -15.07
C ASP A 2 -29.19 -10.65 -15.87
N ASN A 3 -29.18 -9.52 -15.17
CA ASN A 3 -28.96 -8.22 -15.78
C ASN A 3 -27.45 -8.03 -15.98
N HIS A 4 -26.88 -8.67 -17.00
CA HIS A 4 -25.66 -8.21 -17.63
C HIS A 4 -25.98 -6.91 -18.37
N HIS A 5 -25.99 -5.80 -17.63
CA HIS A 5 -25.86 -4.48 -18.24
C HIS A 5 -24.48 -4.43 -18.90
N SER A 6 -24.46 -4.42 -20.23
CA SER A 6 -23.29 -4.15 -21.05
C SER A 6 -22.73 -2.80 -20.64
N ARG A 7 -21.73 -2.80 -19.74
CA ARG A 7 -20.88 -1.64 -19.53
C ARG A 7 -20.10 -1.45 -20.82
N THR A 8 -20.23 -0.29 -21.45
CA THR A 8 -19.38 0.08 -22.58
C THR A 8 -17.93 -0.06 -22.13
N ALA A 9 -17.17 -0.95 -22.77
CA ALA A 9 -15.78 -1.18 -22.39
C ALA A 9 -14.98 0.12 -22.59
N MET A 10 -14.35 0.61 -21.52
CA MET A 10 -13.49 1.79 -21.61
C MET A 10 -12.29 1.49 -22.51
N LYS A 11 -11.96 2.45 -23.38
CA LYS A 11 -10.79 2.38 -24.24
C LYS A 11 -9.53 2.67 -23.44
N LEU A 12 -8.73 1.63 -23.26
CA LEU A 12 -7.45 1.66 -22.58
C LEU A 12 -6.35 1.22 -23.53
N PHE A 13 -5.26 1.97 -23.60
CA PHE A 13 -4.08 1.57 -24.36
C PHE A 13 -2.80 2.10 -23.71
N PRO A 14 -1.67 1.39 -23.87
CA PRO A 14 -0.40 1.82 -23.32
C PRO A 14 0.11 3.06 -24.07
N LEU A 15 0.81 3.95 -23.36
CA LEU A 15 1.48 5.13 -23.95
C LEU A 15 2.99 5.10 -23.64
N PRO A 16 3.83 5.64 -24.52
CA PRO A 16 5.24 5.88 -24.22
C PRO A 16 5.43 6.78 -22.98
N CYS A 17 6.50 6.52 -22.22
CA CYS A 17 6.77 7.22 -20.95
C CYS A 17 7.10 8.72 -21.08
N ASP A 18 7.38 9.22 -22.28
CA ASP A 18 7.66 10.63 -22.56
C ASP A 18 6.39 11.47 -22.83
N HIS A 19 5.21 10.84 -22.84
CA HIS A 19 3.95 11.55 -22.86
C HIS A 19 3.76 12.43 -21.61
N LYS A 20 3.13 13.59 -21.81
CA LYS A 20 2.70 14.44 -20.70
C LYS A 20 1.41 13.89 -20.10
N ALA A 21 1.45 13.46 -18.84
CA ALA A 21 0.26 13.03 -18.11
C ALA A 21 -0.63 14.21 -17.69
N ASP A 22 -1.94 14.00 -17.72
CA ASP A 22 -2.95 14.94 -17.24
C ASP A 22 -3.41 14.60 -15.81
N LEU A 23 -3.39 13.31 -15.46
CA LEU A 23 -3.71 12.77 -14.13
C LEU A 23 -2.90 11.49 -13.86
N ALA A 24 -2.95 10.99 -12.63
CA ALA A 24 -2.18 9.83 -12.22
C ALA A 24 -2.98 8.79 -11.41
N PHE A 25 -2.53 7.54 -11.47
CA PHE A 25 -2.89 6.48 -10.52
C PHE A 25 -1.65 6.07 -9.72
N ALA A 26 -1.79 5.86 -8.42
CA ALA A 26 -0.73 5.29 -7.59
C ALA A 26 -1.31 4.16 -6.73
N GLY A 27 -0.59 3.06 -6.61
CA GLY A 27 -0.94 1.97 -5.70
C GLY A 27 0.30 1.48 -4.97
N HIS A 28 0.19 1.21 -3.67
CA HIS A 28 1.32 0.79 -2.86
C HIS A 28 1.08 -0.50 -2.08
N ILE A 29 2.19 -1.03 -1.57
CA ILE A 29 2.23 -2.12 -0.61
C ILE A 29 3.26 -1.81 0.48
N GLY A 30 2.84 -1.76 1.74
CA GLY A 30 3.69 -1.83 2.92
C GLY A 30 3.97 -3.28 3.30
N VAL A 31 5.16 -3.77 2.97
CA VAL A 31 5.53 -5.17 3.20
C VAL A 31 5.57 -5.46 4.71
N GLY A 32 4.66 -6.34 5.14
CA GLY A 32 4.53 -6.70 6.54
C GLY A 32 3.85 -5.63 7.38
N HIS A 33 3.12 -4.68 6.78
CA HIS A 33 2.24 -3.77 7.51
C HIS A 33 0.87 -4.43 7.72
N VAL A 34 0.63 -4.95 8.93
CA VAL A 34 -0.62 -5.70 9.19
C VAL A 34 -1.48 -5.01 10.23
N ASN A 35 -0.90 -4.64 11.36
CA ASN A 35 -1.63 -4.02 12.47
C ASN A 35 -1.10 -2.62 12.71
N SER A 36 -2.00 -1.72 13.09
CA SER A 36 -1.68 -0.38 13.53
C SER A 36 -2.42 -0.06 14.83
N HIS A 37 -2.07 1.06 15.44
CA HIS A 37 -2.65 1.53 16.69
C HIS A 37 -4.20 1.54 16.67
N GLN A 38 -4.80 1.45 17.87
CA GLN A 38 -6.26 1.43 18.08
C GLN A 38 -7.00 0.22 17.46
N GLY A 39 -6.30 -0.88 17.22
CA GLY A 39 -6.91 -2.12 16.71
C GLY A 39 -7.22 -2.09 15.22
N PHE A 40 -6.58 -1.18 14.49
CA PHE A 40 -6.63 -1.12 13.04
C PHE A 40 -5.84 -2.30 12.46
N VAL A 41 -6.43 -3.00 11.48
CA VAL A 41 -5.82 -4.15 10.81
C VAL A 41 -5.97 -3.97 9.31
N GLN A 42 -4.95 -4.30 8.52
CA GLN A 42 -4.97 -4.10 7.07
C GLN A 42 -4.34 -5.25 6.27
N ASP A 43 -4.87 -5.48 5.07
CA ASP A 43 -4.14 -5.99 3.92
C ASP A 43 -3.62 -4.77 3.16
N ASP A 44 -2.35 -4.44 3.43
CA ASP A 44 -1.71 -3.24 2.89
C ASP A 44 -1.28 -3.41 1.43
N ALA A 45 -1.41 -4.62 0.87
CA ALA A 45 -1.12 -4.89 -0.54
C ALA A 45 -2.29 -4.59 -1.47
N ALA A 46 -3.47 -4.26 -0.94
CA ALA A 46 -4.69 -4.11 -1.74
C ALA A 46 -4.59 -2.96 -2.77
N GLY A 47 -3.94 -1.85 -2.42
CA GLY A 47 -3.75 -0.71 -3.31
C GLY A 47 -2.89 -1.05 -4.53
N PHE A 48 -1.73 -1.65 -4.30
CA PHE A 48 -0.85 -2.21 -5.33
C PHE A 48 -1.58 -3.24 -6.20
N ALA A 49 -2.31 -4.17 -5.58
CA ALA A 49 -3.05 -5.21 -6.27
C ALA A 49 -4.20 -4.65 -7.13
N ALA A 50 -4.86 -3.58 -6.69
CA ALA A 50 -5.93 -2.92 -7.45
C ALA A 50 -5.37 -2.21 -8.68
N LEU A 51 -4.22 -1.55 -8.55
CA LEU A 51 -3.54 -0.97 -9.71
C LEU A 51 -3.08 -2.06 -10.69
N LEU A 52 -2.54 -3.18 -10.20
CA LEU A 52 -2.24 -4.33 -11.06
C LEU A 52 -3.48 -4.86 -11.79
N ALA A 53 -4.61 -4.99 -11.10
CA ALA A 53 -5.86 -5.43 -11.72
C ALA A 53 -6.33 -4.49 -12.84
N LEU A 54 -6.07 -3.18 -12.71
CA LEU A 54 -6.30 -2.18 -13.75
C LEU A 54 -5.33 -2.40 -14.93
N LEU A 55 -4.03 -2.49 -14.68
CA LEU A 55 -3.00 -2.66 -15.72
C LEU A 55 -3.19 -3.95 -16.53
N LEU A 56 -3.64 -5.03 -15.87
CA LEU A 56 -3.95 -6.31 -16.50
C LEU A 56 -5.10 -6.26 -17.50
N ARG A 57 -5.92 -5.20 -17.50
CA ARG A 57 -6.93 -4.97 -18.56
C ARG A 57 -6.29 -4.56 -19.88
N ILE A 58 -5.08 -4.00 -19.83
CA ILE A 58 -4.30 -3.53 -20.98
C ILE A 58 -3.28 -4.57 -21.41
N CYS A 59 -2.60 -5.17 -20.43
CA CYS A 59 -1.60 -6.20 -20.63
C CYS A 59 -2.01 -7.46 -19.85
N PRO A 60 -2.89 -8.31 -20.41
CA PRO A 60 -3.31 -9.54 -19.74
C PRO A 60 -2.13 -10.50 -19.59
N LEU A 61 -1.82 -10.90 -18.36
CA LEU A 61 -0.73 -11.80 -18.01
C LEU A 61 -1.23 -12.88 -17.06
N ASP A 62 -0.67 -14.08 -17.18
CA ASP A 62 -0.86 -15.14 -16.20
C ASP A 62 0.08 -14.92 -15.01
N MET A 63 -0.50 -14.46 -13.90
CA MET A 63 0.20 -14.16 -12.65
C MET A 63 0.26 -15.37 -11.69
N THR A 64 -0.03 -16.58 -12.18
CA THR A 64 0.03 -17.79 -11.35
C THR A 64 1.46 -18.05 -10.89
N VAL A 65 1.64 -18.32 -9.59
CA VAL A 65 2.93 -18.72 -9.02
C VAL A 65 3.28 -20.12 -9.50
N THR A 66 4.40 -20.25 -10.20
CA THR A 66 4.88 -21.54 -10.74
C THR A 66 5.94 -22.19 -9.86
N ALA A 67 6.67 -21.40 -9.08
CA ALA A 67 7.66 -21.92 -8.13
C ALA A 67 7.92 -20.93 -7.00
N ILE A 68 8.16 -21.48 -5.80
CA ILE A 68 8.74 -20.78 -4.66
C ILE A 68 9.97 -21.56 -4.22
N CYS A 69 11.15 -20.97 -4.33
CA CYS A 69 12.42 -21.63 -4.04
C CYS A 69 13.16 -20.90 -2.92
N THR A 70 13.72 -21.66 -1.99
CA THR A 70 14.62 -21.14 -0.95
C THR A 70 16.04 -21.66 -1.17
N ASP A 71 17.03 -20.78 -1.12
CA ASP A 71 18.45 -21.11 -1.19
C ASP A 71 19.23 -20.28 -0.14
N GLY A 72 19.63 -20.94 0.95
CA GLY A 72 20.21 -20.27 2.11
C GLY A 72 19.25 -19.26 2.73
N ASP A 73 19.62 -17.98 2.67
CA ASP A 73 18.82 -16.85 3.14
C ASP A 73 17.84 -16.30 2.09
N ARG A 74 17.95 -16.73 0.83
CA ARG A 74 17.20 -16.16 -0.28
C ARG A 74 15.93 -16.94 -0.57
N LEU A 75 14.83 -16.22 -0.75
CA LEU A 75 13.55 -16.72 -1.26
C LEU A 75 13.31 -16.14 -2.65
N THR A 76 12.92 -16.98 -3.60
CA THR A 76 12.59 -16.60 -4.98
C THR A 76 11.17 -17.05 -5.33
N VAL A 77 10.38 -16.14 -5.89
CA VAL A 77 9.04 -16.44 -6.43
C VAL A 77 9.08 -16.26 -7.95
N SER A 78 8.57 -17.25 -8.68
CA SER A 78 8.44 -17.24 -10.14
C SER A 78 6.97 -17.30 -10.55
N LEU A 79 6.61 -16.53 -11.58
CA LEU A 79 5.25 -16.50 -12.15
C LEU A 79 5.20 -17.17 -13.53
N ALA A 80 4.01 -17.61 -13.94
CA ALA A 80 3.76 -18.25 -15.23
C ALA A 80 4.12 -17.36 -16.43
N CYS A 81 3.87 -16.05 -16.33
CA CYS A 81 4.31 -15.07 -17.32
C CYS A 81 5.83 -14.78 -17.31
N GLY A 82 6.61 -15.44 -16.45
CA GLY A 82 8.07 -15.29 -16.38
C GLY A 82 8.57 -14.13 -15.52
N GLY A 83 7.67 -13.41 -14.82
CA GLY A 83 8.07 -12.48 -13.77
C GLY A 83 8.74 -13.20 -12.60
N GLN A 84 9.79 -12.61 -12.05
CA GLN A 84 10.54 -13.18 -10.92
C GLN A 84 10.85 -12.12 -9.88
N GLY A 85 10.78 -12.52 -8.61
CA GLY A 85 11.10 -11.64 -7.49
C GLY A 85 11.83 -12.39 -6.39
N GLN A 86 12.71 -11.67 -5.70
CA GLN A 86 13.59 -12.23 -4.66
C GLN A 86 13.55 -11.39 -3.40
N ALA A 87 13.71 -12.02 -2.25
CA ALA A 87 13.89 -11.36 -0.96
C ALA A 87 14.73 -12.25 -0.04
N SER A 88 15.31 -11.68 1.01
CA SER A 88 16.21 -12.39 1.91
C SER A 88 15.72 -12.36 3.36
N LEU A 89 15.88 -13.50 4.04
CA LEU A 89 15.61 -13.66 5.46
C LEU A 89 16.92 -14.02 6.19
N PRO A 90 17.49 -13.11 7.00
CA PRO A 90 18.65 -13.43 7.80
C PRO A 90 18.41 -14.65 8.70
N GLY A 91 19.30 -15.64 8.65
CA GLY A 91 19.15 -16.92 9.34
C GLY A 91 18.54 -18.04 8.49
N GLY A 92 18.02 -17.72 7.30
CA GLY A 92 17.57 -18.70 6.31
C GLY A 92 16.26 -19.39 6.62
N PHE A 93 15.98 -20.41 5.81
CA PHE A 93 14.76 -21.21 5.88
C PHE A 93 15.10 -22.65 6.26
N SER A 94 14.36 -23.20 7.22
CA SER A 94 14.38 -24.63 7.48
C SER A 94 13.72 -25.42 6.33
N PRO A 95 14.04 -26.71 6.16
CA PRO A 95 13.38 -27.54 5.16
C PRO A 95 11.86 -27.61 5.30
N PHE A 96 11.33 -27.53 6.53
CA PHE A 96 9.89 -27.52 6.78
C PHE A 96 9.22 -26.21 6.38
N GLU A 97 9.93 -25.09 6.50
CA GLU A 97 9.45 -23.80 6.00
C GLU A 97 9.46 -23.78 4.48
N ALA A 98 10.52 -24.32 3.86
CA ALA A 98 10.57 -24.46 2.39
C ALA A 98 9.43 -25.33 1.85
N ASP A 99 9.08 -26.42 2.53
CA ASP A 99 7.92 -27.28 2.21
C ASP A 99 6.59 -26.54 2.41
N LEU A 100 6.42 -25.83 3.54
CA LEU A 100 5.24 -25.02 3.81
C LEU A 100 4.99 -23.97 2.72
N LEU A 101 6.06 -23.32 2.25
CA LEU A 101 6.00 -22.30 1.20
C LEU A 101 5.50 -22.86 -0.15
N GLN A 102 5.65 -24.16 -0.41
CA GLN A 102 5.16 -24.78 -1.66
C GLN A 102 3.65 -24.68 -1.84
N ARG A 103 2.88 -24.44 -0.76
CA ARG A 103 1.44 -24.17 -0.84
C ARG A 103 1.09 -22.95 -1.69
N GLY A 104 2.06 -22.06 -1.93
CA GLY A 104 1.87 -20.91 -2.81
C GLY A 104 1.86 -21.27 -4.29
N THR A 105 2.46 -22.40 -4.68
CA THR A 105 2.49 -22.85 -6.07
C THR A 105 1.07 -23.14 -6.58
N GLY A 106 0.73 -22.61 -7.74
CA GLY A 106 -0.60 -22.68 -8.35
C GLY A 106 -1.59 -21.62 -7.87
N LEU A 107 -1.24 -20.78 -6.89
CA LEU A 107 -2.06 -19.61 -6.52
C LEU A 107 -1.84 -18.46 -7.51
N CYS A 108 -2.88 -17.67 -7.73
CA CYS A 108 -2.89 -16.53 -8.65
C CYS A 108 -3.47 -15.28 -7.94
N GLU A 109 -2.87 -14.94 -6.80
CA GLU A 109 -3.25 -13.76 -6.03
C GLU A 109 -2.54 -12.52 -6.56
N LEU A 110 -3.22 -11.37 -6.60
CA LEU A 110 -2.56 -10.08 -6.85
C LEU A 110 -2.13 -9.38 -5.56
N SER A 111 -2.87 -9.59 -4.46
CA SER A 111 -2.43 -9.13 -3.14
C SER A 111 -1.37 -10.10 -2.61
N SER A 112 -0.14 -9.62 -2.49
CA SER A 112 0.97 -10.40 -1.94
C SER A 112 0.75 -10.80 -0.49
N GLN A 113 0.06 -9.96 0.30
CA GLN A 113 -0.30 -10.31 1.67
C GLN A 113 -1.42 -11.36 1.72
N THR A 114 -2.38 -11.32 0.78
CA THR A 114 -3.38 -12.39 0.63
C THR A 114 -2.71 -13.72 0.22
N LEU A 115 -1.73 -13.69 -0.70
CA LEU A 115 -0.93 -14.88 -1.02
C LEU A 115 -0.27 -15.44 0.24
N ALA A 116 0.49 -14.61 0.96
CA ALA A 116 1.19 -15.04 2.16
C ALA A 116 0.23 -15.59 3.22
N THR A 117 -0.95 -14.98 3.34
CA THR A 117 -2.03 -15.44 4.23
C THR A 117 -2.51 -16.85 3.86
N ARG A 118 -2.72 -17.13 2.58
CA ARG A 118 -3.13 -18.46 2.09
C ARG A 118 -2.07 -19.52 2.32
N VAL A 119 -0.80 -19.14 2.28
CA VAL A 119 0.35 -20.05 2.46
C VAL A 119 0.62 -20.34 3.94
N LEU A 120 0.75 -19.27 4.74
CA LEU A 120 1.28 -19.33 6.12
C LEU A 120 0.18 -19.20 7.19
N GLY A 121 -1.04 -18.85 6.82
CA GLY A 121 -2.09 -18.49 7.77
C GLY A 121 -1.92 -17.04 8.25
N ARG A 122 -2.04 -16.79 9.56
CA ARG A 122 -1.99 -15.42 10.08
C ARG A 122 -0.61 -14.79 9.92
N ILE A 123 -0.54 -13.69 9.17
CA ILE A 123 0.64 -12.82 9.08
C ILE A 123 0.62 -11.83 10.26
N ARG A 124 1.79 -11.57 10.84
CA ARG A 124 1.99 -10.55 11.87
C ARG A 124 3.00 -9.52 11.41
N GLY A 125 2.66 -8.25 11.55
CA GLY A 125 3.50 -7.20 11.01
C GLY A 125 4.74 -6.85 11.84
N GLN A 126 5.50 -5.89 11.35
CA GLN A 126 6.48 -5.12 12.13
C GLN A 126 7.54 -5.98 12.82
N GLY A 127 8.04 -6.98 12.09
CA GLY A 127 9.19 -7.80 12.47
C GLY A 127 8.83 -9.01 13.31
N MET A 128 7.56 -9.18 13.68
CA MET A 128 7.06 -10.38 14.36
C MET A 128 6.99 -11.58 13.42
N ASP A 129 6.67 -11.37 12.14
CA ASP A 129 6.68 -12.41 11.10
C ASP A 129 7.50 -12.00 9.88
N LYS A 130 8.83 -12.02 10.05
CA LYS A 130 9.78 -11.73 8.96
C LYS A 130 9.63 -12.70 7.77
N ARG A 131 9.23 -13.95 8.01
CA ARG A 131 9.04 -14.96 6.96
C ARG A 131 7.87 -14.58 6.06
N GLY A 132 6.73 -14.21 6.67
CA GLY A 132 5.60 -13.65 5.95
C GLY A 132 5.99 -12.42 5.13
N ALA A 133 6.69 -11.46 5.74
CA ALA A 133 7.16 -10.25 5.06
C ALA A 133 8.07 -10.56 3.85
N VAL A 134 9.00 -11.51 3.99
CA VAL A 134 9.93 -11.90 2.90
C VAL A 134 9.18 -12.57 1.73
N LEU A 135 8.19 -13.42 2.02
CA LEU A 135 7.32 -13.98 0.97
C LEU A 135 6.51 -12.88 0.27
N ILE A 136 5.94 -11.94 1.03
CA ILE A 136 5.19 -10.79 0.49
C ILE A 136 6.07 -9.97 -0.45
N LEU A 137 7.30 -9.64 -0.03
CA LEU A 137 8.25 -8.86 -0.82
C LEU A 137 8.65 -9.58 -2.11
N ALA A 138 9.05 -10.86 -2.01
CA ALA A 138 9.46 -11.62 -3.18
C ALA A 138 8.31 -11.75 -4.21
N HIS A 139 7.09 -11.98 -3.74
CA HIS A 139 5.92 -12.03 -4.62
C HIS A 139 5.58 -10.66 -5.23
N ALA A 140 5.61 -9.57 -4.45
CA ALA A 140 5.37 -8.22 -4.97
C ALA A 140 6.40 -7.83 -6.04
N ARG A 141 7.68 -8.18 -5.83
CA ARG A 141 8.75 -8.02 -6.82
C ARG A 141 8.49 -8.84 -8.08
N ALA A 142 7.99 -10.07 -7.95
CA ALA A 142 7.67 -10.91 -9.10
C ALA A 142 6.54 -10.32 -9.95
N LEU A 143 5.50 -9.78 -9.31
CA LEU A 143 4.41 -9.08 -9.99
C LEU A 143 4.89 -7.79 -10.67
N LEU A 144 5.72 -7.00 -9.98
CA LEU A 144 6.33 -5.78 -10.54
C LEU A 144 7.20 -6.12 -11.76
N ASP A 145 8.06 -7.14 -11.65
CA ASP A 145 8.93 -7.59 -12.73
C ASP A 145 8.13 -8.13 -13.93
N ALA A 146 7.00 -8.80 -13.70
CA ALA A 146 6.10 -9.22 -14.77
C ALA A 146 5.61 -8.04 -15.60
N ILE A 147 5.10 -6.98 -14.95
CA ILE A 147 4.69 -5.76 -15.66
C ILE A 147 5.89 -5.10 -16.35
N ARG A 148 7.03 -5.02 -15.67
CA ARG A 148 8.25 -4.39 -16.23
C ARG A 148 8.70 -5.03 -17.53
N ARG A 149 8.60 -6.36 -17.64
CA ARG A 149 9.02 -7.13 -18.83
C ARG A 149 8.03 -7.04 -19.98
N HIS A 150 6.74 -7.03 -19.67
CA HIS A 150 5.68 -7.23 -20.68
C HIS A 150 4.92 -5.96 -21.04
N TRP A 151 5.09 -4.87 -20.30
CA TRP A 151 4.41 -3.62 -20.63
C TRP A 151 4.86 -3.08 -22.00
N PRO A 152 3.95 -2.97 -22.98
CA PRO A 152 4.31 -2.83 -24.39
C PRO A 152 4.89 -1.46 -24.78
N ALA A 153 4.60 -0.40 -24.04
CA ALA A 153 5.08 0.96 -24.35
C ALA A 153 6.28 1.40 -23.50
N GLY A 154 6.91 0.44 -22.80
CA GLY A 154 8.03 0.71 -21.90
C GLY A 154 7.60 1.31 -20.57
N VAL A 155 8.51 1.23 -19.62
CA VAL A 155 8.31 1.61 -18.21
C VAL A 155 9.55 2.33 -17.70
N ARG A 156 9.43 2.92 -16.51
CA ARG A 156 10.52 3.47 -15.71
C ARG A 156 10.54 2.76 -14.37
N HIS A 157 11.71 2.28 -13.98
CA HIS A 157 11.93 1.53 -12.74
C HIS A 157 13.07 2.16 -11.97
N ILE A 158 12.91 2.27 -10.65
CA ILE A 158 13.98 2.71 -9.76
C ILE A 158 13.83 2.05 -8.40
N THR A 159 14.94 1.73 -7.76
CA THR A 159 14.97 1.24 -6.37
C THR A 159 14.90 2.40 -5.40
N ASP A 160 14.34 2.16 -4.21
CA ASP A 160 14.28 3.16 -3.16
C ASP A 160 15.68 3.51 -2.63
N ASP A 161 15.91 4.80 -2.36
CA ASP A 161 17.16 5.32 -1.79
C ASP A 161 16.97 5.89 -0.38
N ILE A 162 15.77 5.75 0.21
CA ILE A 162 15.54 6.04 1.62
C ILE A 162 16.34 5.08 2.52
N PRO A 163 17.06 5.58 3.54
CA PRO A 163 17.84 4.74 4.46
C PRO A 163 17.00 3.62 5.10
N GLY A 164 17.53 2.40 5.09
CA GLY A 164 16.84 1.23 5.64
C GLY A 164 15.75 0.64 4.74
N SER A 165 15.44 1.27 3.61
CA SER A 165 14.52 0.75 2.61
C SER A 165 15.23 -0.21 1.63
N CYS A 166 14.48 -1.19 1.13
CA CYS A 166 14.79 -1.96 -0.08
C CYS A 166 13.61 -1.91 -1.07
N GLY A 167 12.78 -0.87 -0.96
CA GLY A 167 11.61 -0.66 -1.79
C GLY A 167 11.94 -0.50 -3.28
N GLU A 168 10.89 -0.58 -4.10
CA GLU A 168 10.99 -0.44 -5.55
C GLU A 168 9.78 0.29 -6.11
N PHE A 169 10.02 1.08 -7.16
CA PHE A 169 8.98 1.83 -7.84
C PHE A 169 9.01 1.50 -9.33
N LEU A 170 7.84 1.24 -9.90
CA LEU A 170 7.65 1.03 -11.33
C LEU A 170 6.52 1.93 -11.82
N GLY A 171 6.79 2.71 -12.86
CA GLY A 171 5.77 3.56 -13.45
C GLY A 171 5.80 3.57 -14.97
N GLY A 172 4.72 4.07 -15.54
CA GLY A 172 4.54 4.19 -16.98
C GLY A 172 3.32 5.05 -17.31
N MET A 173 2.93 5.00 -18.59
CA MET A 173 1.81 5.79 -19.11
C MET A 173 0.76 4.90 -19.76
N LEU A 174 -0.49 5.33 -19.66
CA LEU A 174 -1.62 4.76 -20.40
C LEU A 174 -2.54 5.88 -20.89
N SER A 175 -3.32 5.61 -21.93
CA SER A 175 -4.44 6.44 -22.34
C SER A 175 -5.73 5.84 -21.84
N LEU A 176 -6.58 6.68 -21.26
CA LEU A 176 -7.94 6.34 -20.85
C LEU A 176 -8.91 7.30 -21.52
N GLU A 177 -9.70 6.79 -22.47
CA GLU A 177 -10.66 7.59 -23.24
C GLU A 177 -10.02 8.87 -23.84
N GLY A 178 -8.79 8.73 -24.33
CA GLY A 178 -7.98 9.82 -24.91
C GLY A 178 -7.21 10.67 -23.90
N THR A 179 -7.34 10.42 -22.60
CA THR A 179 -6.64 11.15 -21.52
C THR A 179 -5.33 10.45 -21.18
N ALA A 180 -4.22 11.18 -21.21
CA ALA A 180 -2.93 10.62 -20.81
C ALA A 180 -2.87 10.51 -19.28
N CYS A 181 -2.67 9.29 -18.79
CA CYS A 181 -2.62 8.98 -17.36
C CYS A 181 -1.28 8.33 -17.01
N ALA A 182 -0.56 8.90 -16.05
CA ALA A 182 0.57 8.22 -15.43
C ALA A 182 0.06 7.15 -14.46
N TRP A 183 0.85 6.10 -14.27
CA TRP A 183 0.60 5.12 -13.22
C TRP A 183 1.91 4.77 -12.51
N MET A 184 1.83 4.45 -11.21
CA MET A 184 2.99 4.05 -10.41
C MET A 184 2.62 2.98 -9.38
N LEU A 185 3.33 1.86 -9.45
CA LEU A 185 3.35 0.81 -8.44
C LEU A 185 4.49 1.09 -7.47
N THR A 186 4.20 1.01 -6.17
CA THR A 186 5.15 1.28 -5.08
C THR A 186 5.26 0.07 -4.16
N ILE A 187 6.49 -0.36 -3.86
CA ILE A 187 6.79 -1.35 -2.81
C ILE A 187 7.58 -0.65 -1.71
N ASN A 188 7.04 -0.62 -0.49
CA ASN A 188 7.71 -0.12 0.72
C ASN A 188 8.13 -1.32 1.59
N ALA A 189 9.43 -1.48 1.85
CA ALA A 189 9.93 -2.68 2.54
C ALA A 189 11.32 -2.45 3.15
N SER A 190 11.61 -3.13 4.26
CA SER A 190 12.97 -3.26 4.78
C SER A 190 13.68 -4.53 4.27
N PRO A 191 15.03 -4.54 4.16
CA PRO A 191 15.79 -5.65 3.59
C PRO A 191 15.60 -7.00 4.27
N ASP A 192 15.32 -7.01 5.58
CA ASP A 192 15.28 -8.21 6.42
C ASP A 192 13.86 -8.67 6.77
N GLY A 193 12.83 -8.05 6.18
CA GLY A 193 11.43 -8.33 6.50
C GLY A 193 11.00 -7.83 7.88
N SER A 194 11.73 -6.89 8.49
CA SER A 194 11.34 -6.26 9.75
C SER A 194 10.09 -5.38 9.65
N GLY A 195 9.63 -5.03 8.45
CA GLY A 195 8.42 -4.27 8.23
C GLY A 195 8.58 -3.27 7.09
N PRO A 196 7.58 -2.41 6.89
CA PRO A 196 7.63 -1.43 5.83
C PRO A 196 8.49 -0.22 6.26
N VAL A 197 9.13 0.41 5.28
CA VAL A 197 9.71 1.76 5.40
C VAL A 197 8.91 2.65 4.46
N GLU A 198 7.96 3.39 5.03
CA GLU A 198 6.91 4.15 4.33
C GLU A 198 7.27 5.63 4.15
N ASP A 199 8.57 5.94 4.30
CA ASP A 199 9.30 7.11 3.79
C ASP A 199 8.71 7.73 2.51
N SER A 200 8.44 6.82 1.59
CA SER A 200 8.12 7.07 0.19
C SER A 200 6.74 6.50 -0.17
N GLU A 201 5.81 6.32 0.78
CA GLU A 201 4.44 5.84 0.53
C GLU A 201 3.65 6.76 -0.43
N GLY A 202 2.57 6.23 -1.02
CA GLY A 202 1.56 7.04 -1.69
C GLY A 202 2.11 7.84 -2.86
N ILE A 203 2.04 9.17 -2.77
CA ILE A 203 2.55 10.08 -3.80
C ILE A 203 3.58 11.07 -3.24
N LEU A 204 4.42 10.63 -2.30
CA LEU A 204 5.50 11.47 -1.82
C LEU A 204 6.64 11.60 -2.85
N PRO A 205 6.96 12.83 -3.28
CA PRO A 205 7.99 13.08 -4.28
C PRO A 205 9.39 13.16 -3.66
N VAL A 206 9.79 12.17 -2.87
CA VAL A 206 11.07 12.17 -2.13
C VAL A 206 12.06 11.15 -2.69
N GLY A 207 13.36 11.41 -2.55
CA GLY A 207 14.40 10.47 -2.96
C GLY A 207 14.29 10.05 -4.43
N SER A 208 14.55 8.77 -4.69
CA SER A 208 14.48 8.16 -6.01
C SER A 208 13.05 8.12 -6.56
N LYS A 209 12.04 7.94 -5.69
CA LYS A 209 10.63 8.04 -6.06
C LYS A 209 10.29 9.41 -6.62
N GLY A 210 10.76 10.49 -5.98
CA GLY A 210 10.56 11.86 -6.45
C GLY A 210 11.13 12.10 -7.85
N ARG A 211 12.32 11.55 -8.14
CA ARG A 211 12.93 11.61 -9.48
C ARG A 211 12.07 10.87 -10.51
N LEU A 212 11.61 9.67 -10.20
CA LEU A 212 10.71 8.92 -11.08
C LEU A 212 9.37 9.65 -11.31
N MET A 213 8.78 10.20 -10.25
CA MET A 213 7.55 10.99 -10.35
C MET A 213 7.77 12.23 -11.23
N GLN A 214 8.93 12.87 -11.17
CA GLN A 214 9.27 14.01 -12.02
C GLN A 214 9.39 13.59 -13.49
N GLU A 215 10.07 12.48 -13.77
CA GLU A 215 10.18 11.92 -15.13
C GLU A 215 8.81 11.58 -15.74
N LEU A 216 7.89 11.07 -14.93
CA LEU A 216 6.52 10.73 -15.35
C LEU A 216 5.56 11.93 -15.29
N GLY A 217 6.02 13.13 -14.92
CA GLY A 217 5.18 14.32 -14.79
C GLY A 217 4.13 14.26 -13.68
N MET A 218 4.29 13.37 -12.70
CA MET A 218 3.32 13.12 -11.62
C MET A 218 3.34 14.20 -10.53
N CYS A 219 4.45 14.94 -10.36
CA CYS A 219 4.64 15.83 -9.21
C CYS A 219 3.68 17.02 -9.11
N ARG A 220 2.88 17.32 -10.15
CA ARG A 220 1.99 18.51 -10.18
C ARG A 220 0.65 18.25 -10.89
N ILE A 221 0.21 16.99 -10.92
CA ILE A 221 -1.06 16.58 -11.52
C ILE A 221 -1.94 15.88 -10.47
N PRO A 222 -3.27 15.87 -10.63
CA PRO A 222 -4.14 15.20 -9.67
C PRO A 222 -3.94 13.69 -9.74
N CYS A 223 -3.98 13.03 -8.58
CA CYS A 223 -3.72 11.60 -8.48
C CYS A 223 -4.83 10.87 -7.71
N ILE A 224 -5.25 9.72 -8.22
CA ILE A 224 -6.06 8.76 -7.49
C ILE A 224 -5.10 7.77 -6.81
N VAL A 225 -5.08 7.79 -5.48
CA VAL A 225 -4.29 6.84 -4.68
C VAL A 225 -5.16 5.65 -4.32
N LEU A 226 -4.71 4.45 -4.69
CA LEU A 226 -5.32 3.18 -4.37
C LEU A 226 -4.64 2.61 -3.13
N GLU A 227 -5.45 2.27 -2.13
CA GLU A 227 -4.96 1.93 -0.80
C GLU A 227 -5.50 0.59 -0.27
N SER A 228 -4.91 0.16 0.85
CA SER A 228 -5.21 -1.01 1.66
C SER A 228 -6.69 -1.36 1.85
N LYS A 229 -6.92 -2.65 2.12
CA LYS A 229 -8.18 -3.14 2.68
C LYS A 229 -8.01 -3.18 4.20
N ALA A 230 -8.83 -2.42 4.91
CA ALA A 230 -8.65 -2.22 6.34
C ALA A 230 -9.91 -2.54 7.16
N TYR A 231 -9.70 -3.02 8.37
CA TYR A 231 -10.68 -3.05 9.45
C TYR A 231 -10.32 -1.92 10.41
N SER A 232 -11.27 -1.00 10.61
CA SER A 232 -11.14 0.15 11.50
C SER A 232 -12.25 0.08 12.53
N PRO A 233 -11.96 -0.16 13.83
CA PRO A 233 -12.97 -0.14 14.88
C PRO A 233 -13.81 1.14 14.86
N GLY A 234 -15.12 1.04 15.07
CA GLY A 234 -16.05 2.14 14.85
C GLY A 234 -16.55 2.21 13.41
N ASP A 235 -15.67 2.47 12.44
CA ASP A 235 -16.06 2.60 11.03
C ASP A 235 -16.58 1.28 10.44
N SER A 236 -15.93 0.16 10.81
CA SER A 236 -16.25 -1.19 10.34
C SER A 236 -17.44 -1.85 11.05
N ASP A 237 -17.82 -1.35 12.24
CA ASP A 237 -18.73 -2.07 13.15
C ASP A 237 -20.17 -2.18 12.61
N GLY A 238 -20.61 -1.18 11.84
CA GLY A 238 -21.96 -1.13 11.25
C GLY A 238 -22.07 -1.74 9.85
N LEU A 239 -20.97 -2.30 9.31
CA LEU A 239 -20.95 -2.81 7.94
C LEU A 239 -21.43 -4.26 7.87
N ALA A 240 -22.39 -4.52 6.98
CA ALA A 240 -22.83 -5.88 6.66
C ALA A 240 -21.83 -6.64 5.77
N ALA A 241 -21.05 -5.92 4.97
CA ALA A 241 -20.03 -6.47 4.07
C ALA A 241 -18.99 -5.39 3.78
N SER A 242 -17.84 -5.82 3.25
CA SER A 242 -16.77 -4.93 2.81
C SER A 242 -17.25 -3.93 1.77
N ARG A 243 -16.79 -2.69 1.87
CA ARG A 243 -17.21 -1.58 1.00
C ARG A 243 -16.02 -0.74 0.54
N PRO A 244 -16.10 -0.10 -0.64
CA PRO A 244 -15.16 0.94 -0.99
C PRO A 244 -15.15 2.02 0.08
N TRP A 245 -13.96 2.49 0.43
CA TRP A 245 -13.74 3.54 1.41
C TRP A 245 -12.97 4.67 0.74
N ILE A 246 -13.62 5.83 0.67
CA ILE A 246 -13.06 7.01 -0.01
C ILE A 246 -12.68 8.01 1.07
N ARG A 247 -11.42 8.41 1.07
CA ARG A 247 -10.82 9.22 2.13
C ARG A 247 -10.06 10.40 1.55
N TRP A 248 -10.27 11.57 2.14
CA TRP A 248 -9.42 12.75 1.94
C TRP A 248 -9.61 13.70 3.12
N ASN A 249 -8.78 14.73 3.20
CA ASN A 249 -8.92 15.85 4.10
C ASN A 249 -9.39 17.08 3.31
N GLN A 250 -10.56 17.63 3.66
CA GLN A 250 -11.12 18.77 2.94
C GLN A 250 -10.20 20.01 2.92
N ASP A 251 -9.40 20.19 3.96
CA ASP A 251 -8.53 21.36 4.14
C ASP A 251 -7.16 21.19 3.46
N SER A 252 -6.66 19.96 3.37
CA SER A 252 -5.27 19.68 2.97
C SER A 252 -5.11 18.92 1.65
N ASP A 253 -6.05 18.03 1.30
CA ASP A 253 -5.91 17.10 0.16
C ASP A 253 -6.58 17.67 -1.11
N ASN A 254 -7.06 16.84 -2.04
CA ASN A 254 -7.80 17.30 -3.23
C ASN A 254 -9.28 16.92 -3.19
N PRO A 255 -10.19 17.82 -2.77
CA PRO A 255 -11.63 17.56 -2.72
C PRO A 255 -12.25 17.24 -4.09
N THR A 256 -11.68 17.74 -5.19
CA THR A 256 -12.16 17.44 -6.55
C THR A 256 -11.95 15.98 -6.90
N VAL A 257 -10.77 15.42 -6.59
CA VAL A 257 -10.49 13.99 -6.77
C VAL A 257 -11.41 13.16 -5.87
N GLY A 258 -11.57 13.55 -4.60
CA GLY A 258 -12.47 12.87 -3.66
C GLY A 258 -13.92 12.85 -4.15
N TRP A 259 -14.42 13.96 -4.67
CA TRP A 259 -15.76 14.04 -5.26
C TRP A 259 -15.90 13.12 -6.50
N CYS A 260 -14.90 13.09 -7.39
CA CYS A 260 -14.93 12.21 -8.57
C CYS A 260 -14.98 10.74 -8.18
N LEU A 261 -14.22 10.34 -7.14
CA LEU A 261 -14.28 8.98 -6.58
C LEU A 261 -15.69 8.65 -6.05
N VAL A 262 -16.33 9.57 -5.32
CA VAL A 262 -17.69 9.36 -4.78
C VAL A 262 -18.71 9.20 -5.91
N GLN A 263 -18.62 10.02 -6.96
CA GLN A 263 -19.51 9.87 -8.12
C GLN A 263 -19.23 8.58 -8.90
N ALA A 264 -17.96 8.23 -9.07
CA ALA A 264 -17.56 6.98 -9.72
C ALA A 264 -18.09 5.75 -8.98
N ALA A 265 -17.98 5.71 -7.65
CA ALA A 265 -18.55 4.64 -6.84
C ALA A 265 -20.06 4.48 -7.07
N ARG A 266 -20.81 5.59 -7.16
CA ARG A 266 -22.24 5.56 -7.48
C ARG A 266 -22.52 5.02 -8.88
N GLN A 267 -21.73 5.43 -9.88
CA GLN A 267 -21.85 4.92 -11.26
C GLN A 267 -21.50 3.43 -11.36
N CYS A 268 -20.58 2.95 -10.53
CA CYS A 268 -20.26 1.53 -10.39
C CYS A 268 -21.28 0.76 -9.52
N HIS A 269 -22.35 1.41 -9.06
CA HIS A 269 -23.37 0.86 -8.16
C HIS A 269 -22.83 0.36 -6.81
N ALA A 270 -21.71 0.93 -6.36
CA ALA A 270 -21.10 0.63 -5.08
C ALA A 270 -21.49 1.68 -4.03
N ARG A 271 -21.87 1.19 -2.84
CA ARG A 271 -22.09 2.05 -1.67
C ARG A 271 -20.75 2.28 -0.98
N ALA A 272 -20.11 3.40 -1.27
CA ALA A 272 -18.87 3.79 -0.61
C ALA A 272 -19.14 4.38 0.79
N VAL A 273 -18.22 4.11 1.72
CA VAL A 273 -18.07 4.90 2.95
C VAL A 273 -17.17 6.09 2.62
N VAL A 274 -17.52 7.29 3.09
CA VAL A 274 -16.81 8.52 2.75
C VAL A 274 -16.35 9.20 4.04
N ASN A 275 -15.06 9.55 4.10
CA ASN A 275 -14.50 10.36 5.18
C ASN A 275 -13.65 11.50 4.60
N ASP A 276 -14.22 12.70 4.59
CA ASP A 276 -13.60 13.94 4.09
C ASP A 276 -12.81 14.70 5.17
N ARG A 277 -12.68 14.09 6.36
CA ARG A 277 -11.87 14.56 7.49
C ARG A 277 -10.75 13.58 7.83
N ALA A 278 -10.44 12.66 6.91
CA ALA A 278 -9.36 11.71 7.11
C ALA A 278 -8.02 12.43 7.25
N TYR A 279 -7.03 11.74 7.80
CA TYR A 279 -5.62 12.20 7.80
C TYR A 279 -5.41 13.62 8.32
N PRO A 280 -5.88 13.96 9.53
CA PRO A 280 -5.62 15.27 10.09
C PRO A 280 -4.10 15.48 10.22
N ARG A 281 -3.57 16.53 9.61
CA ARG A 281 -2.16 16.89 9.72
C ARG A 281 -1.92 17.65 11.01
N ARG A 282 -1.49 16.93 12.06
CA ARG A 282 -1.20 17.49 13.38
C ARG A 282 0.29 17.35 13.68
N PRO A 283 1.08 18.43 13.59
CA PRO A 283 2.49 18.40 13.95
C PRO A 283 2.71 17.79 15.34
N GLY A 284 3.68 16.88 15.46
CA GLY A 284 4.03 16.19 16.70
C GLY A 284 3.02 15.15 17.22
N GLU A 285 2.00 14.77 16.45
CA GLU A 285 1.11 13.66 16.82
C GLU A 285 1.85 12.32 16.85
N LEU A 286 2.64 12.03 15.80
CA LEU A 286 3.44 10.81 15.72
C LEU A 286 4.51 10.77 16.82
N ASP A 287 5.18 11.89 17.11
CA ASP A 287 6.20 11.98 18.17
C ASP A 287 5.62 11.63 19.53
N ARG A 288 4.44 12.17 19.85
CA ARG A 288 3.76 11.88 21.12
C ARG A 288 3.34 10.42 21.18
N ALA A 289 2.87 9.85 20.07
CA ALA A 289 2.53 8.42 20.00
C ALA A 289 3.78 7.55 20.22
N SER A 290 4.89 7.86 19.54
CA SER A 290 6.17 7.16 19.68
C SER A 290 6.74 7.25 21.10
N GLN A 291 6.70 8.44 21.72
CA GLN A 291 7.13 8.63 23.11
C GLN A 291 6.25 7.87 24.10
N ALA A 292 4.93 7.90 23.91
CA ALA A 292 3.99 7.16 24.76
C ALA A 292 4.23 5.65 24.66
N LEU A 293 4.42 5.13 23.45
CA LEU A 293 4.70 3.71 23.22
C LEU A 293 6.07 3.30 23.76
N GLY A 294 7.11 4.11 23.53
CA GLY A 294 8.44 3.91 24.09
C GLY A 294 8.45 3.89 25.63
N GLY A 295 7.61 4.73 26.26
CA GLY A 295 7.38 4.72 27.70
C GLY A 295 6.77 3.40 28.20
N LYS A 296 5.77 2.85 27.49
CA LYS A 296 5.19 1.52 27.80
C LYS A 296 6.24 0.41 27.71
N ILE A 297 7.03 0.40 26.64
CA ILE A 297 8.10 -0.60 26.42
C ILE A 297 9.15 -0.50 27.52
N SER A 298 9.59 0.72 27.85
CA SER A 298 10.58 0.96 28.91
C SER A 298 10.11 0.45 30.26
N LYS A 299 8.84 0.70 30.60
CA LYS A 299 8.24 0.20 31.84
C LYS A 299 8.22 -1.32 31.89
N LEU A 300 7.78 -1.98 30.81
CA LEU A 300 7.80 -3.45 30.74
C LEU A 300 9.21 -4.02 30.89
N GLY A 301 10.21 -3.39 30.27
CA GLY A 301 11.61 -3.79 30.43
C GLY A 301 12.11 -3.68 31.87
N GLN A 302 11.76 -2.59 32.56
CA GLN A 302 12.11 -2.40 33.98
C GLN A 302 11.41 -3.41 34.90
N ASP A 303 10.13 -3.65 34.66
CA ASP A 303 9.34 -4.64 35.42
C ASP A 303 9.89 -6.05 35.19
N TYR A 304 10.32 -6.37 33.96
CA TYR A 304 10.94 -7.64 33.62
C TYR A 304 12.26 -7.85 34.37
N ALA A 305 13.11 -6.83 34.45
CA ALA A 305 14.36 -6.89 35.19
C ALA A 305 14.16 -7.14 36.71
N ARG A 306 13.03 -6.69 37.26
CA ARG A 306 12.66 -6.89 38.67
C ARG A 306 11.95 -8.22 38.95
N ALA A 307 11.38 -8.85 37.93
CA ALA A 307 10.61 -10.07 38.06
C ALA A 307 11.42 -11.20 38.71
N ARG A 308 10.81 -11.86 39.70
CA ARG A 308 11.44 -12.93 40.50
C ARG A 308 11.00 -14.33 40.10
N THR A 309 9.83 -14.45 39.50
CA THR A 309 9.28 -15.75 39.07
C THR A 309 9.25 -15.88 37.56
N SER A 310 9.26 -17.13 37.08
CA SER A 310 9.05 -17.43 35.66
C SER A 310 7.69 -16.93 35.18
N ALA A 311 6.64 -17.09 35.98
CA ALA A 311 5.29 -16.64 35.64
C ALA A 311 5.23 -15.11 35.37
N GLN A 312 5.90 -14.30 36.20
CA GLN A 312 5.99 -12.85 35.98
C GLN A 312 6.73 -12.51 34.68
N LYS A 313 7.87 -13.16 34.45
CA LYS A 313 8.68 -12.95 33.23
C LYS A 313 7.90 -13.32 31.97
N VAL A 314 7.20 -14.45 31.99
CA VAL A 314 6.36 -14.91 30.87
C VAL A 314 5.22 -13.92 30.60
N ALA A 315 4.51 -13.45 31.63
CA ALA A 315 3.44 -12.48 31.46
C ALA A 315 3.93 -11.14 30.87
N LEU A 316 5.09 -10.66 31.32
CA LEU A 316 5.69 -9.42 30.82
C LEU A 316 6.20 -9.56 29.38
N ALA A 317 6.79 -10.72 29.05
CA ALA A 317 7.20 -11.02 27.68
C ALA A 317 5.97 -11.09 26.74
N ALA A 318 4.87 -11.69 27.19
CA ALA A 318 3.62 -11.72 26.43
C ALA A 318 3.05 -10.31 26.20
N ALA A 319 3.03 -9.45 27.23
CA ALA A 319 2.58 -8.06 27.10
C ALA A 319 3.45 -7.25 26.12
N LEU A 320 4.77 -7.50 26.09
CA LEU A 320 5.66 -6.88 25.10
C LEU A 320 5.35 -7.39 23.69
N ALA A 321 5.10 -8.69 23.53
CA ALA A 321 4.70 -9.26 22.24
C ALA A 321 3.37 -8.68 21.75
N ASP A 322 2.38 -8.46 22.64
CA ASP A 322 1.12 -7.81 22.29
C ASP A 322 1.32 -6.37 21.79
N ILE A 323 2.23 -5.61 22.42
CA ILE A 323 2.59 -4.25 21.95
C ILE A 323 3.20 -4.30 20.54
N LEU A 324 4.14 -5.21 20.32
CA LEU A 324 4.80 -5.38 19.02
C LEU A 324 3.82 -5.87 17.94
N GLU A 325 2.85 -6.70 18.30
CA GLU A 325 1.85 -7.20 17.35
C GLU A 325 0.77 -6.16 17.06
N GLN A 326 0.31 -5.37 18.04
CA GLN A 326 -0.93 -4.60 17.92
C GLN A 326 -0.73 -3.08 17.82
N GLU A 327 0.37 -2.52 18.33
CA GLU A 327 0.52 -1.06 18.46
C GLU A 327 1.66 -0.49 17.62
N ILE A 328 2.79 -1.19 17.50
CA ILE A 328 4.04 -0.63 16.97
C ILE A 328 3.93 -0.12 15.53
N GLY A 329 3.10 -0.78 14.71
CA GLY A 329 2.85 -0.38 13.32
C GLY A 329 2.20 0.99 13.19
N GLY A 330 1.56 1.51 14.24
CA GLY A 330 1.07 2.89 14.25
C GLY A 330 2.14 3.97 14.43
N THR A 331 3.38 3.60 14.68
CA THR A 331 4.47 4.55 14.96
C THR A 331 5.76 4.30 14.18
N SER A 332 5.98 3.07 13.68
CA SER A 332 7.25 2.68 13.08
C SER A 332 7.30 2.84 11.56
N PHE A 333 6.14 3.01 10.92
CA PHE A 333 6.00 2.89 9.46
C PHE A 333 6.63 4.07 8.70
N MET A 334 6.46 5.30 9.22
CA MET A 334 6.85 6.54 8.56
C MET A 334 7.49 7.51 9.56
N SER A 335 8.38 8.35 9.06
CA SER A 335 9.10 9.38 9.81
C SER A 335 8.22 10.57 10.13
N GLN A 336 8.58 11.27 11.21
CA GLN A 336 7.79 12.37 11.78
C GLN A 336 7.60 13.54 10.80
N ALA A 337 8.68 13.97 10.13
CA ALA A 337 8.65 15.06 9.16
C ALA A 337 7.72 14.75 7.97
N VAL A 338 7.76 13.49 7.55
CA VAL A 338 6.97 12.94 6.44
C VAL A 338 5.50 12.91 6.83
N HIS A 339 5.18 12.32 7.99
CA HIS A 339 3.83 12.28 8.53
C HIS A 339 3.25 13.68 8.76
N ALA A 340 4.04 14.64 9.21
CA ALA A 340 3.57 16.02 9.39
C ALA A 340 3.13 16.67 8.06
N THR A 341 3.72 16.26 6.94
CA THR A 341 3.46 16.82 5.61
C THR A 341 2.40 16.05 4.83
N ALA A 342 2.51 14.73 4.78
CA ALA A 342 1.66 13.86 3.97
C ALA A 342 0.61 13.08 4.76
N ALA A 343 0.65 13.17 6.10
CA ALA A 343 -0.13 12.35 7.03
C ALA A 343 0.07 10.83 6.82
N GLY A 344 -0.57 10.01 7.64
CA GLY A 344 -0.44 8.54 7.58
C GLY A 344 -1.13 7.85 6.40
N GLY A 345 -1.31 8.54 5.27
CA GLY A 345 -1.82 7.92 4.03
C GLY A 345 -1.02 8.32 2.79
N GLY A 346 0.18 8.86 2.99
CA GLY A 346 1.07 9.23 1.91
C GLY A 346 0.50 10.26 0.91
N LEU A 347 -0.44 11.12 1.34
CA LEU A 347 -1.12 12.05 0.45
C LEU A 347 -0.36 13.37 0.38
N TRP A 348 0.27 13.66 -0.76
CA TRP A 348 0.88 14.97 -0.96
C TRP A 348 -0.20 16.07 -1.02
N PRO A 349 -0.09 17.15 -0.23
CA PRO A 349 -1.16 18.14 -0.12
C PRO A 349 -1.63 18.69 -1.46
N GLY A 350 -2.95 18.79 -1.62
CA GLY A 350 -3.60 19.30 -2.82
C GLY A 350 -3.64 18.36 -4.03
N GLN A 351 -2.95 17.22 -4.04
CA GLN A 351 -2.85 16.37 -5.24
C GLN A 351 -3.85 15.24 -5.31
N ALA A 352 -4.16 14.60 -4.19
CA ALA A 352 -4.84 13.32 -4.22
C ALA A 352 -6.07 13.22 -3.34
N ALA A 353 -6.84 12.17 -3.60
CA ALA A 353 -7.74 11.54 -2.66
C ALA A 353 -7.54 10.03 -2.80
N MET A 354 -7.98 9.30 -1.78
CA MET A 354 -7.70 7.89 -1.62
C MET A 354 -8.95 7.04 -1.85
N LEU A 355 -8.77 5.91 -2.53
CA LEU A 355 -9.74 4.85 -2.71
C LEU A 355 -9.19 3.55 -2.13
N SER A 356 -9.89 2.99 -1.14
CA SER A 356 -9.47 1.79 -0.41
C SER A 356 -10.68 0.88 -0.15
N LEU A 357 -10.51 -0.17 0.65
CA LEU A 357 -11.63 -1.00 1.14
C LEU A 357 -11.73 -0.92 2.66
N LEU A 358 -12.96 -0.85 3.17
CA LEU A 358 -13.27 -0.97 4.58
C LEU A 358 -13.99 -2.30 4.81
N ALA A 359 -13.33 -3.19 5.54
CA ALA A 359 -13.80 -4.52 5.86
C ALA A 359 -14.90 -4.49 6.93
N SER A 360 -15.82 -5.45 6.87
CA SER A 360 -16.80 -5.62 7.94
C SER A 360 -16.17 -6.26 9.18
N ARG A 361 -16.77 -6.00 10.34
CA ARG A 361 -16.39 -6.68 11.58
C ARG A 361 -16.54 -8.21 11.49
N GLU A 362 -17.55 -8.69 10.79
CA GLU A 362 -17.79 -10.12 10.61
C GLU A 362 -16.65 -10.78 9.83
N GLU A 363 -16.22 -10.18 8.72
CA GLU A 363 -15.11 -10.68 7.92
C GLU A 363 -13.82 -10.77 8.74
N TYR A 364 -13.45 -9.68 9.44
CA TYR A 364 -12.29 -9.68 10.31
C TYR A 364 -12.41 -10.72 11.43
N ARG A 365 -13.60 -10.90 12.02
CA ARG A 365 -13.81 -11.89 13.08
C ARG A 365 -13.70 -13.32 12.58
N SER A 366 -14.17 -13.63 11.37
CA SER A 366 -14.11 -14.98 10.81
C SER A 366 -12.69 -15.35 10.40
N LEU A 367 -11.97 -14.42 9.77
CA LEU A 367 -10.64 -14.68 9.20
C LEU A 367 -9.51 -14.37 10.19
N LYS A 368 -9.74 -13.52 11.19
CA LYS A 368 -8.74 -12.97 12.12
C LYS A 368 -7.63 -12.14 11.44
N MET A 369 -7.85 -11.81 10.18
CA MET A 369 -6.97 -11.07 9.29
C MET A 369 -7.79 -10.66 8.07
N LEU A 370 -7.20 -9.87 7.19
CA LEU A 370 -7.87 -9.43 5.97
C LEU A 370 -7.26 -10.13 4.75
N ILE A 371 -8.14 -10.51 3.84
CA ILE A 371 -7.78 -10.99 2.51
C ILE A 371 -8.53 -10.14 1.49
N THR A 372 -7.90 -9.86 0.37
CA THR A 372 -8.50 -9.09 -0.71
C THR A 372 -8.84 -10.00 -1.88
N THR A 373 -10.10 -10.03 -2.26
CA THR A 373 -10.60 -10.90 -3.34
C THR A 373 -10.42 -10.25 -4.71
N ARG A 374 -10.40 -11.08 -5.76
CA ARG A 374 -10.33 -10.60 -7.14
C ARG A 374 -11.48 -9.65 -7.49
N GLN A 375 -12.69 -9.95 -7.03
CA GLN A 375 -13.87 -9.12 -7.27
C GLN A 375 -13.73 -7.73 -6.63
N GLU A 376 -13.16 -7.65 -5.44
CA GLU A 376 -12.89 -6.38 -4.76
C GLU A 376 -11.84 -5.55 -5.51
N LEU A 377 -10.76 -6.18 -5.99
CA LEU A 377 -9.76 -5.49 -6.81
C LEU A 377 -10.34 -4.97 -8.12
N GLU A 378 -11.19 -5.75 -8.78
CA GLU A 378 -11.88 -5.35 -10.00
C GLU A 378 -12.84 -4.18 -9.76
N LEU A 379 -13.54 -4.18 -8.63
CA LEU A 379 -14.39 -3.06 -8.22
C LEU A 379 -13.57 -1.79 -7.98
N LEU A 380 -12.43 -1.87 -7.28
CA LEU A 380 -11.57 -0.70 -7.07
C LEU A 380 -11.02 -0.16 -8.41
N ALA A 381 -10.59 -1.04 -9.30
CA ALA A 381 -10.15 -0.66 -10.65
C ALA A 381 -11.27 0.01 -11.46
N ASP A 382 -12.51 -0.50 -11.38
CA ASP A 382 -13.67 0.12 -12.03
C ASP A 382 -13.94 1.54 -11.53
N ILE A 383 -13.92 1.73 -10.20
CA ILE A 383 -14.13 3.03 -9.58
C ILE A 383 -13.01 3.99 -9.96
N ALA A 384 -11.75 3.55 -9.92
CA ALA A 384 -10.59 4.38 -10.28
C ALA A 384 -10.67 4.87 -11.72
N LEU A 385 -10.92 3.96 -12.68
CA LEU A 385 -11.06 4.32 -14.10
C LEU A 385 -12.24 5.26 -14.34
N THR A 386 -13.39 4.99 -13.72
CA THR A 386 -14.57 5.85 -13.82
C THR A 386 -14.30 7.23 -13.24
N ALA A 387 -13.60 7.31 -12.10
CA ALA A 387 -13.24 8.56 -11.46
C ALA A 387 -12.28 9.39 -12.31
N ALA A 388 -11.33 8.75 -12.99
CA ALA A 388 -10.40 9.43 -13.89
C ALA A 388 -11.12 10.06 -15.10
N VAL A 389 -12.12 9.37 -15.69
CA VAL A 389 -12.96 9.95 -16.74
C VAL A 389 -13.72 11.18 -16.24
N LEU A 390 -14.27 11.14 -15.01
CA LEU A 390 -14.94 12.29 -14.41
C LEU A 390 -13.98 13.43 -14.08
N LEU A 391 -12.76 13.09 -13.62
CA LEU A 391 -11.72 14.03 -13.26
C LEU A 391 -11.18 14.81 -14.46
N ARG A 392 -11.16 14.20 -15.66
CA ARG A 392 -10.79 14.88 -16.92
C ARG A 392 -11.54 16.19 -17.12
N GLU A 393 -12.85 16.20 -16.85
CA GLU A 393 -13.70 17.39 -17.01
C GLU A 393 -13.49 18.44 -15.90
N ARG A 394 -12.72 18.10 -14.85
CA ARG A 394 -12.47 18.95 -13.66
C ARG A 394 -10.99 19.15 -13.37
N LEU A 395 -10.11 18.92 -14.34
CA LEU A 395 -8.66 19.06 -14.18
C LEU A 395 -8.25 20.47 -13.74
N SER A 396 -8.91 21.50 -14.27
CA SER A 396 -8.64 22.90 -13.92
C SER A 396 -8.90 23.19 -12.44
N GLU A 397 -10.00 22.65 -11.90
CA GLU A 397 -10.38 22.77 -10.49
C GLU A 397 -9.45 21.95 -9.59
N ALA A 398 -9.15 20.70 -9.97
CA ALA A 398 -8.21 19.87 -9.23
C ALA A 398 -6.81 20.52 -9.16
N ALA A 399 -6.34 21.10 -10.28
CA ALA A 399 -5.06 21.80 -10.35
C ALA A 399 -5.03 23.10 -9.51
N ALA A 400 -6.18 23.73 -9.26
CA ALA A 400 -6.25 24.88 -8.36
C ALA A 400 -5.91 24.50 -6.92
N PHE A 401 -6.37 23.36 -6.44
CA PHE A 401 -6.00 22.84 -5.12
C PHE A 401 -4.51 22.49 -5.03
N ILE A 402 -3.93 21.89 -6.08
CA ILE A 402 -2.49 21.60 -6.13
C ILE A 402 -1.70 22.89 -5.95
N ARG A 403 -1.99 23.93 -6.75
CA ARG A 403 -1.30 25.22 -6.66
C ARG A 403 -1.47 25.89 -5.29
N ALA A 404 -2.65 25.77 -4.68
CA ALA A 404 -2.95 26.43 -3.41
C ALA A 404 -2.34 25.71 -2.19
N ARG A 405 -2.13 24.40 -2.26
CA ARG A 405 -1.82 23.55 -1.10
C ARG A 405 -0.44 22.90 -1.15
N THR A 406 0.24 22.91 -2.29
CA THR A 406 1.60 22.33 -2.41
C THR A 406 2.51 22.97 -1.34
N PRO A 407 3.07 22.16 -0.43
CA PRO A 407 3.84 22.69 0.70
C PRO A 407 5.19 23.28 0.23
N GLN A 408 5.69 24.20 1.02
CA GLN A 408 7.06 24.72 0.99
C GLN A 408 7.64 24.44 2.39
N PRO A 409 8.81 23.80 2.54
CA PRO A 409 9.88 23.64 1.56
C PRO A 409 9.67 22.49 0.56
N GLU A 410 10.41 22.57 -0.54
CA GLU A 410 10.44 21.56 -1.62
C GLU A 410 10.94 20.18 -1.10
N PRO A 411 10.61 19.08 -1.81
CA PRO A 411 10.85 17.70 -1.35
C PRO A 411 12.30 17.36 -0.99
N GLU A 412 13.29 18.10 -1.51
CA GLU A 412 14.70 17.94 -1.18
C GLU A 412 15.00 18.22 0.29
N ARG A 413 14.25 19.14 0.93
CA ARG A 413 14.40 19.39 2.37
C ARG A 413 13.89 18.21 3.19
N LEU A 414 12.77 17.60 2.79
CA LEU A 414 12.26 16.42 3.47
C LEU A 414 13.28 15.26 3.40
N LEU A 415 13.90 15.07 2.23
CA LEU A 415 14.97 14.08 2.06
C LEU A 415 16.17 14.37 2.97
N SER A 416 16.55 15.64 3.14
CA SER A 416 17.65 15.99 4.05
C SER A 416 17.37 15.61 5.51
N GLU A 417 16.11 15.73 5.95
CA GLU A 417 15.67 15.35 7.30
C GLU A 417 15.64 13.82 7.48
N LEU A 418 15.31 13.07 6.42
CA LEU A 418 15.32 11.60 6.41
C LEU A 418 16.73 11.00 6.42
N CYS A 419 17.72 11.72 5.92
CA CYS A 419 19.12 11.27 5.84
C CYS A 419 19.96 11.69 7.06
N LEU A 420 19.37 12.32 8.08
CA LEU A 420 20.10 12.70 9.29
C LEU A 420 20.54 11.44 10.06
N PRO A 421 21.81 11.33 10.50
CA PRO A 421 22.24 10.23 11.35
C PRO A 421 21.48 10.26 12.69
N ALA A 422 21.03 9.08 13.12
CA ALA A 422 20.28 8.85 14.36
C ALA A 422 21.06 9.21 15.63
#